data_AF-A0A9Q0NTZ0-F1
#
_entry.id   AF-A0A9Q0NTZ0-F1
#
_cell.length_a   1.000
_cell.length_b   1.000
_cell.length_c   1.000
_cell.angle_alpha   90.00
_cell.angle_beta   90.00
_cell.angle_gamma   90.00
#
_symmetry.space_group_name_H-M   'P 1'
#
loop_
_entity.id
_entity.type
_entity.pdbx_description
1 polymer ?
#
loop_
_entity_poly.entity_id
_entity_poly.type
_entity_poly.pdbx_seq_one_letter_code
_entity_poly.pdbx_strand_id
1 'polypeptide(L)'
;MLSLLFLLLLTQGNLSMSEQLPQNIFILAGQSNMAGRGGVANNTKNAHEPLHADIDYNKTTGVGPGMPFANAVLTRVPHFGSIGLVPCAIGGTAIREWAKGGFLYDQLVRRTQFALQSGGVIRAMLWYQGESDTEIREDADAYKGRLSRFFIDLRADLGYPTLPIIQVALASG
;
A
#
# COMPACT_ATOMS: atom_id res chain seq x y z
N MET A 1 -22.15 -26.47 -51.37
CA MET A 1 -22.40 -26.47 -49.92
C MET A 1 -21.17 -25.96 -49.16
N LEU A 2 -20.84 -24.67 -49.27
CA LEU A 2 -19.75 -24.04 -48.50
C LEU A 2 -20.09 -22.63 -47.98
N SER A 3 -21.30 -22.12 -48.26
CA SER A 3 -21.68 -20.74 -47.94
C SER A 3 -22.34 -20.56 -46.56
N LEU A 4 -22.68 -21.64 -45.85
CA LEU A 4 -23.37 -21.55 -44.54
C LEU A 4 -22.43 -21.66 -43.34
N LEU A 5 -21.22 -22.20 -43.49
CA LEU A 5 -20.29 -22.38 -42.36
C LEU A 5 -19.56 -21.08 -41.96
N PHE A 6 -19.48 -20.10 -42.86
CA PHE A 6 -18.76 -18.84 -42.61
C PHE A 6 -19.61 -17.82 -41.83
N LEU A 7 -20.94 -17.95 -41.85
CA LEU A 7 -21.85 -17.03 -41.16
C LEU A 7 -22.06 -17.39 -39.67
N LEU A 8 -21.74 -18.62 -39.26
CA LEU A 8 -21.83 -19.06 -37.86
C LEU A 8 -20.65 -18.61 -36.98
N LEU A 9 -19.56 -18.12 -37.57
CA LEU A 9 -18.38 -17.63 -36.85
C LEU A 9 -18.49 -16.15 -36.43
N LEU A 10 -19.50 -15.42 -36.90
CA LEU A 10 -19.70 -14.01 -36.56
C LEU A 10 -20.65 -13.77 -35.37
N THR A 11 -21.26 -14.82 -34.81
CA THR A 11 -22.22 -14.67 -33.69
C THR A 11 -21.66 -15.09 -32.32
N GLN A 12 -20.41 -15.54 -32.23
CA GLN A 12 -19.77 -15.93 -30.97
C GLN A 12 -18.68 -14.94 -30.54
N GLY A 13 -19.02 -13.66 -30.50
CA GLY A 13 -18.09 -12.59 -30.19
C GLY A 13 -18.57 -11.58 -29.16
N ASN A 14 -19.68 -11.83 -28.45
CA ASN A 14 -20.02 -11.03 -27.28
C ASN A 14 -19.51 -11.74 -26.02
N LEU A 15 -18.18 -11.79 -25.86
CA LEU A 15 -17.62 -11.86 -24.52
C LEU A 15 -18.00 -10.55 -23.85
N SER A 16 -19.03 -10.57 -23.01
CA SER A 16 -19.19 -9.53 -22.00
C SER A 16 -17.95 -9.65 -21.10
N MET A 17 -16.90 -8.90 -21.43
CA MET A 17 -15.91 -8.52 -20.44
C MET A 17 -16.72 -7.89 -19.32
N SER A 18 -16.87 -8.60 -18.19
CA SER A 18 -17.32 -7.91 -16.99
C SER A 18 -16.33 -6.75 -16.82
N GLU A 19 -16.84 -5.54 -16.67
CA GLU A 19 -16.01 -4.43 -16.20
C GLU A 19 -15.49 -4.86 -14.82
N GLN A 20 -14.33 -5.49 -14.80
CA GLN A 20 -13.66 -5.84 -13.56
C GLN A 20 -13.23 -4.50 -12.98
N LEU A 21 -13.98 -4.05 -11.98
CA LEU A 21 -13.75 -2.78 -11.32
C LEU A 21 -12.27 -2.66 -10.96
N PRO A 22 -11.64 -1.49 -11.19
CA PRO A 22 -10.21 -1.33 -11.01
C PRO A 22 -9.81 -1.72 -9.58
N GLN A 23 -8.70 -2.45 -9.45
CA GLN A 23 -8.11 -2.71 -8.15
C GLN A 23 -7.35 -1.46 -7.70
N ASN A 24 -7.85 -0.81 -6.66
CA ASN A 24 -7.29 0.42 -6.12
C ASN A 24 -6.26 0.08 -5.05
N ILE A 25 -4.99 0.34 -5.32
CA ILE A 25 -3.87 -0.06 -4.46
C ILE A 25 -3.49 1.08 -3.53
N PHE A 26 -3.39 0.77 -2.24
CA PHE A 26 -2.84 1.65 -1.21
C PHE A 26 -1.62 1.01 -0.56
N ILE A 27 -0.52 1.76 -0.54
CA ILE A 27 0.73 1.35 0.11
C ILE A 27 0.64 1.76 1.58
N LEU A 28 0.92 0.83 2.50
CA LEU A 28 0.95 1.09 3.93
C LEU A 28 2.40 0.97 4.41
N ALA A 29 3.07 2.10 4.64
CA ALA A 29 4.49 2.12 4.98
C ALA A 29 4.79 3.02 6.18
N GLY A 30 5.93 2.77 6.80
CA GLY A 30 6.37 3.46 8.01
C GLY A 30 6.76 2.49 9.10
N GLN A 31 6.47 2.81 10.35
CA GLN A 31 6.90 2.00 11.50
C GLN A 31 5.74 1.31 12.23
N SER A 32 5.92 0.97 13.51
CA SER A 32 5.03 0.14 14.32
C SER A 32 3.59 0.66 14.36
N ASN A 33 3.37 1.98 14.37
CA ASN A 33 2.03 2.56 14.37
C ASN A 33 1.28 2.39 13.02
N MET A 34 2.02 2.31 11.89
CA MET A 34 1.43 1.85 10.62
C MET A 34 1.25 0.33 10.60
N ALA A 35 2.24 -0.42 11.10
CA ALA A 35 2.22 -1.87 11.11
C ALA A 35 1.01 -2.43 11.88
N GLY A 36 0.63 -1.71 12.94
CA GLY A 36 -0.46 -2.05 13.84
C GLY A 36 0.07 -2.70 15.10
N ARG A 37 -0.33 -2.14 16.24
CA ARG A 37 -0.06 -2.64 17.61
C ARG A 37 -1.31 -2.60 18.50
N GLY A 38 -2.46 -2.19 17.97
CA GLY A 38 -3.73 -2.22 18.71
C GLY A 38 -4.21 -3.65 18.94
N GLY A 39 -4.91 -3.91 20.04
CA GLY A 39 -5.45 -5.26 20.35
C GLY A 39 -6.25 -5.85 19.18
N VAL A 40 -6.13 -7.15 18.95
CA VAL A 40 -6.74 -7.85 17.81
C VAL A 40 -8.27 -7.74 17.89
N ALA A 41 -8.88 -7.02 16.94
CA ALA A 41 -10.32 -7.02 16.76
C ALA A 41 -10.66 -7.85 15.51
N ASN A 42 -11.39 -8.95 15.71
CA ASN A 42 -11.86 -9.80 14.63
C ASN A 42 -12.84 -9.02 13.74
N ASN A 43 -12.46 -8.69 12.51
CA ASN A 43 -13.39 -8.21 11.50
C ASN A 43 -13.17 -8.96 10.19
N THR A 44 -14.24 -9.52 9.64
CA THR A 44 -14.24 -10.52 8.57
C THR A 44 -14.61 -9.90 7.23
N LYS A 45 -13.63 -9.68 6.34
CA LYS A 45 -13.72 -9.82 4.87
C LYS A 45 -12.32 -9.90 4.26
N ASN A 46 -11.87 -11.11 3.93
CA ASN A 46 -10.69 -11.54 3.15
C ASN A 46 -9.29 -10.98 3.51
N ALA A 47 -9.14 -9.71 3.89
CA ALA A 47 -8.00 -9.20 4.64
C ALA A 47 -8.33 -9.25 6.14
N HIS A 48 -7.40 -9.80 6.92
CA HIS A 48 -7.53 -9.94 8.37
C HIS A 48 -6.36 -9.24 9.04
N GLU A 49 -6.63 -8.50 10.09
CA GLU A 49 -5.56 -8.03 10.97
C GLU A 49 -4.88 -9.24 11.65
N PRO A 50 -3.56 -9.18 11.94
CA PRO A 50 -2.66 -8.06 11.67
C PRO A 50 -2.18 -8.05 10.22
N LEU A 51 -2.36 -6.93 9.51
CA LEU A 51 -1.94 -6.81 8.10
C LEU A 51 -0.43 -6.98 7.89
N HIS A 52 0.37 -6.84 8.96
CA HIS A 52 1.83 -6.94 8.92
C HIS A 52 2.37 -8.21 9.60
N ALA A 53 1.54 -9.20 9.94
CA ALA A 53 1.97 -10.39 10.68
C ALA A 53 3.15 -11.14 10.02
N ASP A 54 3.13 -11.26 8.70
CA ASP A 54 4.21 -11.91 7.92
C ASP A 54 5.29 -10.93 7.42
N ILE A 55 5.18 -9.65 7.78
CA ILE A 55 6.07 -8.56 7.33
C ILE A 55 6.97 -8.10 8.47
N ASP A 56 6.37 -7.80 9.61
CA ASP A 56 7.06 -7.44 10.85
C ASP A 56 7.12 -8.67 11.79
N TYR A 57 7.61 -9.78 11.22
CA TYR A 57 7.51 -11.13 11.80
C TYR A 57 8.21 -11.31 13.17
N ASN A 58 9.10 -10.38 13.55
CA ASN A 58 9.82 -10.39 14.82
C ASN A 58 9.12 -9.61 15.93
N LYS A 59 7.94 -9.04 15.68
CA LYS A 59 7.21 -8.19 16.64
C LYS A 59 5.73 -8.59 16.68
N THR A 60 5.11 -8.47 17.85
CA THR A 60 3.65 -8.63 17.98
C THR A 60 2.97 -7.55 17.14
N THR A 61 2.25 -7.96 16.10
CA THR A 61 1.45 -7.09 15.25
C THR A 61 -0.01 -7.14 15.70
N GLY A 62 -0.71 -6.02 15.55
CA GLY A 62 -2.10 -5.84 15.94
C GLY A 62 -2.85 -4.99 14.92
N VAL A 63 -3.95 -4.37 15.32
CA VAL A 63 -4.74 -3.50 14.43
C VAL A 63 -3.94 -2.24 14.06
N GLY A 64 -3.81 -1.98 12.77
CA GLY A 64 -3.27 -0.74 12.19
C GLY A 64 -4.37 0.11 11.53
N PRO A 65 -4.02 1.24 10.88
CA PRO A 65 -5.00 2.11 10.23
C PRO A 65 -5.54 1.53 8.90
N GLY A 66 -4.94 0.47 8.37
CA GLY A 66 -5.22 -0.06 7.04
C GLY A 66 -6.66 -0.53 6.84
N MET A 67 -7.16 -1.42 7.71
CA MET A 67 -8.54 -1.93 7.61
C MET A 67 -9.61 -0.85 7.87
N PRO A 68 -9.52 -0.02 8.93
CA PRO A 68 -10.44 1.10 9.12
C PRO A 68 -10.46 2.08 7.94
N PHE A 69 -9.29 2.38 7.37
CA PHE A 69 -9.18 3.21 6.18
C PHE A 69 -9.93 2.60 4.98
N ALA A 70 -9.62 1.35 4.63
CA ALA A 70 -10.23 0.67 3.49
C ALA A 70 -11.76 0.59 3.62
N ASN A 71 -12.26 0.23 4.81
CA ASN A 71 -13.69 0.19 5.09
C ASN A 71 -14.33 1.57 4.94
N ALA A 72 -13.72 2.62 5.51
CA ALA A 72 -14.25 3.98 5.41
C ALA A 72 -14.31 4.47 3.95
N VAL A 73 -13.32 4.14 3.11
CA VAL A 73 -13.35 4.48 1.67
C VAL A 73 -14.50 3.75 0.98
N LEU A 74 -14.61 2.43 1.16
CA LEU A 74 -15.66 1.62 0.51
C LEU A 74 -17.06 2.02 0.95
N THR A 75 -17.24 2.42 2.22
CA THR A 75 -18.53 2.92 2.72
C THR A 75 -18.90 4.28 2.12
N ARG A 76 -17.94 5.18 1.94
CA ARG A 76 -18.20 6.54 1.45
C ARG A 76 -18.28 6.64 -0.07
N VAL A 77 -17.67 5.69 -0.78
CA VAL A 77 -17.59 5.68 -2.24
C VAL A 77 -18.05 4.31 -2.78
N PRO A 78 -19.37 4.08 -2.92
CA PRO A 78 -19.94 2.77 -3.27
C PRO A 78 -19.45 2.16 -4.58
N HIS A 79 -18.97 3.00 -5.52
CA HIS A 79 -18.46 2.57 -6.83
C HIS A 79 -16.94 2.65 -6.94
N PHE A 80 -16.22 2.73 -5.81
CA PHE A 80 -14.77 2.86 -5.83
C PHE A 80 -14.07 1.66 -6.47
N GLY A 81 -14.67 0.47 -6.38
CA GLY A 81 -14.07 -0.80 -6.80
C GLY A 81 -13.44 -1.53 -5.63
N SER A 82 -12.59 -2.52 -5.93
CA SER A 82 -11.87 -3.26 -4.90
C SER A 82 -10.68 -2.44 -4.37
N ILE A 83 -10.33 -2.67 -3.11
CA ILE A 83 -9.13 -2.09 -2.48
C ILE A 83 -8.10 -3.19 -2.26
N GLY A 84 -6.88 -2.98 -2.75
CA GLY A 84 -5.69 -3.76 -2.42
C GLY A 84 -4.83 -2.98 -1.43
N LEU A 85 -4.49 -3.60 -0.30
CA LEU A 85 -3.55 -3.04 0.67
C LEU A 85 -2.18 -3.70 0.49
N VAL A 86 -1.12 -2.89 0.43
CA VAL A 86 0.26 -3.36 0.32
C VAL A 86 0.99 -3.01 1.63
N PRO A 87 0.98 -3.93 2.62
CA PRO A 87 1.63 -3.70 3.90
C PRO A 87 3.14 -3.80 3.76
N CYS A 88 3.85 -2.77 4.22
CA CYS A 88 5.31 -2.65 4.14
C CYS A 88 5.93 -2.13 5.43
N ALA A 89 5.15 -1.69 6.42
CA ALA A 89 5.69 -1.04 7.62
C ALA A 89 6.48 -2.00 8.51
N ILE A 90 7.58 -1.50 9.10
CA ILE A 90 8.48 -2.26 9.98
C ILE A 90 8.78 -1.45 11.24
N GLY A 91 8.47 -2.02 12.41
CA GLY A 91 8.58 -1.33 13.70
C GLY A 91 10.02 -1.00 14.11
N GLY A 92 10.19 0.16 14.76
CA GLY A 92 11.49 0.61 15.31
C GLY A 92 12.49 1.09 14.26
N THR A 93 12.00 1.41 13.05
CA THR A 93 12.86 1.89 11.97
C THR A 93 12.89 3.41 11.91
N ALA A 94 14.08 3.97 11.71
CA ALA A 94 14.31 5.39 11.43
C ALA A 94 14.27 5.65 9.92
N ILE A 95 14.03 6.89 9.49
CA ILE A 95 13.90 7.25 8.06
C ILE A 95 15.15 6.88 7.25
N ARG A 96 16.32 6.81 7.88
CA ARG A 96 17.57 6.40 7.21
C ARG A 96 17.54 4.97 6.66
N GLU A 97 16.78 4.08 7.30
CA GLU A 97 16.63 2.68 6.85
C GLU A 97 15.71 2.56 5.63
N TRP A 98 14.94 3.61 5.35
CA TRP A 98 14.04 3.74 4.20
C TRP A 98 14.71 4.43 2.99
N ALA A 99 16.02 4.69 3.05
CA ALA A 99 16.75 5.28 1.93
C ALA A 99 16.79 4.32 0.72
N LYS A 100 16.78 4.88 -0.49
CA LYS A 100 16.89 4.12 -1.74
C LYS A 100 18.13 3.23 -1.77
N GLY A 101 17.97 1.98 -2.21
CA GLY A 101 18.99 0.93 -2.17
C GLY A 101 19.15 0.26 -0.81
N GLY A 102 18.38 0.68 0.21
CA GLY A 102 18.22 -0.02 1.47
C GLY A 102 17.19 -1.13 1.37
N PHE A 103 17.33 -2.15 2.23
CA PHE A 103 16.47 -3.33 2.21
C PHE A 103 14.97 -3.00 2.34
N LEU A 104 14.59 -2.09 3.24
CA LEU A 104 13.17 -1.72 3.45
C LEU A 104 12.56 -1.02 2.23
N TYR A 105 13.33 -0.11 1.63
CA TYR A 105 12.93 0.59 0.41
C TYR A 105 12.72 -0.41 -0.73
N ASP A 106 13.68 -1.29 -0.95
CA ASP A 106 13.63 -2.27 -2.04
C ASP A 106 12.46 -3.26 -1.86
N GLN A 107 12.18 -3.69 -0.62
CA GLN A 107 11.01 -4.51 -0.32
C GLN A 107 9.70 -3.75 -0.62
N LEU A 108 9.60 -2.47 -0.22
CA LEU A 108 8.41 -1.65 -0.50
C LEU A 108 8.17 -1.54 -2.00
N VAL A 109 9.20 -1.19 -2.78
CA VAL A 109 9.10 -1.06 -4.25
C VAL A 109 8.70 -2.40 -4.87
N ARG A 110 9.39 -3.50 -4.51
CA ARG A 110 9.12 -4.85 -5.04
C ARG A 110 7.68 -5.29 -4.75
N ARG A 111 7.21 -5.13 -3.51
CA ARG A 111 5.84 -5.52 -3.11
C ARG A 111 4.79 -4.70 -3.84
N THR A 112 5.05 -3.41 -4.01
CA THR A 112 4.16 -2.52 -4.77
C THR A 112 4.09 -2.94 -6.23
N GLN A 113 5.24 -3.16 -6.89
CA GLN A 113 5.29 -3.63 -8.28
C GLN A 113 4.61 -4.97 -8.47
N PHE A 114 4.76 -5.91 -7.52
CA PHE A 114 4.06 -7.19 -7.55
C PHE A 114 2.53 -7.01 -7.49
N ALA A 115 2.04 -6.12 -6.62
CA ALA A 115 0.61 -5.82 -6.52
C ALA A 115 0.02 -5.22 -7.81
N LEU A 116 0.83 -4.56 -8.64
CA LEU A 116 0.40 -3.99 -9.92
C LEU A 116 0.28 -5.02 -11.05
N GLN A 117 0.84 -6.22 -10.91
CA GLN A 117 0.85 -7.22 -12.00
C GLN A 117 -0.56 -7.66 -12.42
N SER A 118 -1.54 -7.57 -11.52
CA SER A 118 -2.95 -7.88 -11.78
C SER A 118 -3.74 -6.70 -12.40
N GLY A 119 -3.07 -5.64 -12.86
CA GLY A 119 -3.71 -4.48 -13.48
C GLY A 119 -4.26 -3.45 -12.49
N GLY A 120 -3.81 -3.48 -11.22
CA GLY A 120 -4.20 -2.50 -10.22
C GLY A 120 -3.57 -1.11 -10.45
N VAL A 121 -4.16 -0.08 -9.84
CA VAL A 121 -3.70 1.30 -9.94
C VAL A 121 -3.37 1.83 -8.54
N ILE A 122 -2.17 2.37 -8.37
CA ILE A 122 -1.79 3.01 -7.09
C ILE A 122 -2.63 4.28 -6.90
N ARG A 123 -3.34 4.38 -5.78
CA ARG A 123 -4.14 5.55 -5.41
C ARG A 123 -3.45 6.47 -4.42
N ALA A 124 -2.76 5.91 -3.42
CA ALA A 124 -1.96 6.68 -2.48
C ALA A 124 -0.97 5.78 -1.71
N MET A 125 0.01 6.42 -1.09
CA MET A 125 0.74 5.86 0.04
C MET A 125 0.24 6.48 1.34
N LEU A 126 -0.03 5.64 2.34
CA LEU A 126 -0.19 6.05 3.73
C LEU A 126 1.17 5.87 4.42
N TRP A 127 1.67 6.94 5.03
CA TRP A 127 2.97 6.98 5.70
C TRP A 127 2.80 7.37 7.16
N TYR A 128 3.17 6.48 8.08
CA TYR A 128 3.22 6.81 9.51
C TYR A 128 4.53 6.31 10.13
N GLN A 129 5.46 7.25 10.28
CA GLN A 129 6.80 7.02 10.80
C GLN A 129 7.39 8.33 11.33
N GLY A 130 8.34 8.21 12.24
CA GLY A 130 9.20 9.31 12.68
C GLY A 130 9.60 9.19 14.14
N GLU A 131 8.94 8.33 14.93
CA GLU A 131 9.20 8.22 16.36
C GLU A 131 10.62 7.71 16.64
N SER A 132 11.19 6.85 15.79
CA SER A 132 12.59 6.42 15.97
C SER A 132 13.60 7.55 15.65
N ASP A 133 13.19 8.57 14.89
CA ASP A 133 14.02 9.71 14.54
C ASP A 133 14.00 10.83 15.61
N THR A 134 13.15 10.72 16.64
CA THR A 134 13.12 11.68 17.76
C THR A 134 14.15 11.37 18.86
N GLU A 135 14.74 10.17 18.85
CA GLU A 135 15.68 9.72 19.88
C GLU A 135 16.96 10.57 19.93
N ILE A 136 17.41 11.06 18.77
CA ILE A 136 18.68 11.79 18.61
C ILE A 136 18.42 13.07 17.81
N ARG A 137 18.97 14.20 18.29
CA ARG A 137 18.70 15.53 17.72
C ARG A 137 19.11 15.62 16.25
N GLU A 138 20.25 15.03 15.90
CA GLU A 138 20.80 15.01 14.56
C GLU A 138 19.86 14.29 13.57
N ASP A 139 19.19 13.22 14.00
CA ASP A 139 18.23 12.48 13.17
C ASP A 139 16.93 13.28 12.99
N ALA A 140 16.44 13.92 14.07
CA ALA A 140 15.27 14.80 14.02
C ALA A 140 15.50 15.99 13.07
N ASP A 141 16.65 16.65 13.15
CA ASP A 141 17.00 17.79 12.29
C ASP A 141 17.15 17.39 10.82
N ALA A 142 17.65 16.18 10.54
CA ALA A 142 17.80 15.64 9.19
C ALA A 142 16.50 15.05 8.60
N TYR A 143 15.48 14.80 9.43
CA TYR A 143 14.28 14.03 9.08
C TYR A 143 13.59 14.54 7.82
N LYS A 144 13.29 15.84 7.76
CA LYS A 144 12.58 16.46 6.64
C LYS A 144 13.30 16.25 5.30
N GLY A 145 14.63 16.38 5.30
CA GLY A 145 15.46 16.20 4.10
C GLY A 145 15.43 14.75 3.61
N ARG A 146 15.62 13.80 4.54
CA ARG A 146 15.59 12.37 4.25
C ARG A 146 14.21 11.91 3.77
N LEU A 147 13.15 12.37 4.43
CA LEU A 147 11.76 12.06 4.05
C LEU A 147 11.41 12.60 2.65
N SER A 148 11.78 13.84 2.37
CA SER A 148 11.56 14.43 1.04
C SER A 148 12.27 13.63 -0.04
N ARG A 149 13.50 13.17 0.23
CA ARG A 149 14.26 12.35 -0.71
C ARG A 149 13.62 10.98 -0.91
N PHE A 150 13.21 10.31 0.16
CA PHE A 150 12.47 9.05 0.10
C PHE A 150 11.24 9.15 -0.80
N PHE A 151 10.41 10.20 -0.65
CA PHE A 151 9.23 10.38 -1.48
C PHE A 151 9.54 10.65 -2.95
N ILE A 152 10.61 11.41 -3.26
CA ILE A 152 11.04 11.68 -4.63
C ILE A 152 11.53 10.38 -5.28
N ASP A 153 12.41 9.66 -4.60
CA ASP A 153 12.97 8.40 -5.07
C ASP A 153 11.86 7.37 -5.32
N LEU A 154 10.91 7.25 -4.38
CA LEU A 154 9.79 6.31 -4.50
C LEU A 154 8.89 6.62 -5.69
N ARG A 155 8.56 7.91 -5.90
CA ARG A 155 7.77 8.35 -7.06
C ARG A 155 8.46 8.01 -8.37
N ALA A 156 9.78 8.21 -8.44
CA ALA A 156 10.57 7.89 -9.61
C ALA A 156 10.58 6.38 -9.89
N ASP A 157 10.86 5.55 -8.88
CA ASP A 157 11.01 4.10 -9.06
C ASP A 157 9.69 3.36 -9.29
N LEU A 158 8.57 3.92 -8.83
CA LEU A 158 7.25 3.41 -9.16
C LEU A 158 6.72 3.95 -10.50
N GLY A 159 7.29 5.04 -11.02
CA GLY A 159 6.77 5.73 -12.20
C GLY A 159 5.50 6.55 -11.95
N TYR A 160 5.27 6.99 -10.71
CA TYR A 160 4.11 7.80 -10.30
C TYR A 160 4.56 9.18 -9.79
N PRO A 161 4.90 10.14 -10.67
CA PRO A 161 5.46 11.43 -10.27
C PRO A 161 4.52 12.27 -9.39
N THR A 162 3.21 12.05 -9.50
CA THR A 162 2.18 12.75 -8.73
C THR A 162 1.54 11.86 -7.66
N LEU A 163 2.19 10.76 -7.26
CA LEU A 163 1.66 9.84 -6.24
C LEU A 163 1.21 10.62 -4.99
N PRO A 164 -0.09 10.54 -4.62
CA PRO A 164 -0.56 11.10 -3.36
C PRO A 164 0.10 10.38 -2.18
N ILE A 165 0.60 11.16 -1.23
CA ILE A 165 1.21 10.66 0.00
C ILE A 165 0.48 11.32 1.17
N ILE A 166 -0.13 10.51 2.00
CA ILE A 166 -0.84 10.92 3.21
C ILE A 166 0.07 10.55 4.39
N GLN A 167 0.77 11.55 4.91
CA GLN A 167 1.65 11.38 6.07
C GLN A 167 0.93 11.71 7.37
N VAL A 168 1.28 11.00 8.45
CA VAL A 168 0.76 11.22 9.79
C VAL A 168 1.78 12.00 10.61
N ALA A 169 1.36 13.11 11.22
CA ALA A 169 2.15 13.79 12.24
C ALA A 169 2.17 12.95 13.51
N LEU A 170 3.33 12.83 14.15
CA LEU A 170 3.52 11.97 15.32
C LEU A 170 2.58 12.35 16.46
N ALA A 171 1.93 11.35 17.07
CA ALA A 171 1.14 11.52 18.29
C ALA A 171 1.96 11.26 19.57
N SER A 172 3.15 10.68 19.43
CA SER A 172 4.08 10.31 20.49
C SER A 172 5.50 10.29 19.93
N GLY A 173 6.50 10.57 20.75
CA GLY A 173 7.92 10.52 20.38
C GLY A 173 8.80 10.89 21.56
#